data_AF-A0A649UCX2-F1
#
_entry.id   AF-A0A649UCX2-F1
#
_cell.length_a   1.000
_cell.length_b   1.000
_cell.length_c   1.000
_cell.angle_alpha   90.00
_cell.angle_beta   90.00
_cell.angle_gamma   90.00
#
_symmetry.space_group_name_H-M   'P 1'
#
loop_
_entity.id
_entity.type
_entity.pdbx_description
1 polymer ?
#
loop_
_entity_poly.entity_id
_entity_poly.type
_entity_poly.pdbx_seq_one_letter_code
_entity_poly.pdbx_strand_id
1 'polypeptide(L)'
;MSNTKYKPRLKRGILGNKCFVLSSKNLKNLKKRKWKSFTKSFSNIRSSEPLVRNDVHLVQNKTFDLRKNYKKALQSKQQTSAFLSTFNKNHVRKIFSPKLGVKAACDSIEMRLDMVLLRSNLSKTLHQARWCIASGFVSVNKIGVRTLSYQLKVGDLVQISYREKRVFEESVFNLPSDYLEVNYNTLSVIVVDKPSSKNEKELSKLYSFFFGLEDIKNFNKTN
;
A
#
# COMPACT_ATOMS: atom_id res chain seq x y z
N MET A 1 30.59 -14.17 0.52
CA MET A 1 29.83 -12.92 0.78
C MET A 1 28.85 -13.14 1.92
N SER A 2 29.07 -12.54 3.09
CA SER A 2 28.24 -12.75 4.27
C SER A 2 26.88 -12.06 4.13
N ASN A 3 25.82 -12.83 4.35
CA ASN A 3 24.42 -12.40 4.28
C ASN A 3 24.10 -11.43 5.43
N THR A 4 24.37 -10.13 5.26
CA THR A 4 24.06 -9.08 6.25
C THR A 4 22.59 -8.70 6.21
N LYS A 5 21.70 -9.67 6.49
CA LYS A 5 20.31 -9.34 6.80
C LYS A 5 20.29 -8.49 8.06
N TYR A 6 19.76 -7.27 7.94
CA TYR A 6 19.56 -6.34 9.04
C TYR A 6 18.85 -7.05 10.21
N LYS A 7 19.57 -7.26 11.32
CA LYS A 7 18.97 -7.78 12.55
C LYS A 7 18.09 -6.65 13.12
N PRO A 8 16.81 -6.89 13.43
CA PRO A 8 15.95 -5.86 14.01
C PRO A 8 16.61 -5.31 15.28
N ARG A 9 16.62 -3.97 15.43
CA ARG A 9 17.24 -3.25 16.56
C ARG A 9 16.90 -3.85 17.93
N LEU A 10 15.73 -4.48 18.07
CA LEU A 10 15.34 -5.28 19.24
C LEU A 10 16.43 -6.27 19.68
N LYS A 11 17.09 -6.97 18.76
CA LYS A 11 18.14 -7.94 19.09
C LYS A 11 19.42 -7.30 19.64
N ARG A 12 19.77 -6.09 19.18
CA ARG A 12 20.92 -5.33 19.72
C ARG A 12 20.57 -4.68 21.05
N GLY A 13 19.34 -4.19 21.21
CA GLY A 13 18.85 -3.58 22.45
C GLY A 13 18.80 -4.56 23.63
N ILE A 14 18.43 -5.83 23.39
CA ILE A 14 18.39 -6.87 24.43
C ILE A 14 19.80 -7.22 24.96
N LEU A 15 20.82 -7.14 24.09
CA LEU A 15 22.20 -7.46 24.44
C LEU A 15 22.96 -6.23 25.00
N GLY A 16 22.57 -5.02 24.62
CA GLY A 16 23.32 -3.80 24.93
C GLY A 16 22.76 -2.93 26.07
N ASN A 17 21.44 -2.94 26.34
CA ASN A 17 20.84 -1.97 27.27
C ASN A 17 20.04 -2.64 28.39
N LYS A 18 20.36 -2.28 29.64
CA LYS A 18 19.70 -2.63 30.92
C LYS A 18 18.25 -2.11 31.07
N CYS A 19 17.57 -1.77 29.97
CA CYS A 19 16.35 -0.95 29.98
C CYS A 19 15.07 -1.69 29.57
N PHE A 20 15.09 -3.01 29.37
CA PHE A 20 13.84 -3.78 29.35
C PHE A 20 13.53 -4.25 30.77
N VAL A 21 12.56 -3.60 31.42
CA VAL A 21 11.85 -4.17 32.56
C VAL A 21 10.93 -5.26 31.99
N LEU A 22 11.52 -6.38 31.57
CA LEU A 22 10.77 -7.62 31.52
C LEU A 22 10.35 -7.88 32.96
N SER A 23 9.04 -7.78 33.23
CA SER A 23 8.48 -8.18 34.53
C SER A 23 9.10 -9.53 34.90
N SER A 24 9.79 -9.58 36.04
CA SER A 24 10.49 -10.79 36.51
C SER A 24 9.56 -12.01 36.57
N LYS A 25 8.25 -11.76 36.69
CA LYS A 25 7.17 -12.77 36.63
C LYS A 25 7.13 -13.50 35.28
N ASN A 26 7.30 -12.81 34.16
CA ASN A 26 7.23 -13.40 32.81
C ASN A 26 8.51 -14.15 32.42
N LEU A 27 9.66 -13.75 32.98
CA LEU A 27 10.95 -14.41 32.71
C LEU A 27 11.05 -15.80 33.36
N LYS A 28 10.39 -16.02 34.51
CA LYS A 28 10.29 -17.33 35.17
C LYS A 28 9.59 -18.38 34.31
N ASN A 29 8.75 -17.95 33.35
CA ASN A 29 8.00 -18.85 32.49
C ASN A 29 8.80 -19.33 31.26
N LEU A 30 10.03 -18.82 31.05
CA LEU A 30 10.88 -19.21 29.93
C LEU A 30 11.65 -20.51 30.24
N LYS A 31 10.97 -21.66 30.09
CA LYS A 31 11.54 -22.99 30.38
C LYS A 31 12.43 -23.57 29.27
N LYS A 32 12.48 -22.96 28.08
CA LYS A 32 13.24 -23.52 26.93
C LYS A 32 14.76 -23.44 27.18
N ARG A 33 15.48 -24.49 26.76
CA ARG A 33 16.93 -24.68 26.99
C ARG A 33 17.80 -23.48 26.56
N LYS A 34 17.44 -22.82 25.46
CA LYS A 34 18.13 -21.62 24.94
C LYS A 34 18.06 -20.39 25.87
N TRP A 35 17.12 -20.34 26.80
CA TRP A 35 16.94 -19.23 27.75
C TRP A 35 17.58 -19.49 29.12
N LYS A 36 18.14 -20.70 29.36
CA LYS A 36 18.73 -21.06 30.66
C LYS A 36 19.97 -20.24 31.03
N SER A 37 20.79 -19.83 30.06
CA SER A 37 21.94 -18.95 30.32
C SER A 37 21.49 -17.53 30.69
N PHE A 38 20.41 -17.06 30.07
CA PHE A 38 19.83 -15.75 30.30
C PHE A 38 19.16 -15.66 31.68
N THR A 39 18.44 -16.70 32.11
CA THR A 39 17.83 -16.73 33.45
C THR A 39 18.86 -16.84 34.57
N LYS A 40 19.94 -17.62 34.39
CA LYS A 40 21.07 -17.69 35.34
C LYS A 40 21.78 -16.34 35.53
N SER A 41 21.93 -15.57 34.45
CA SER A 41 22.57 -14.25 34.51
C SER A 41 21.72 -13.23 35.27
N PHE A 42 20.38 -13.39 35.25
CA PHE A 42 19.45 -12.51 35.95
C PHE A 42 19.28 -12.85 37.45
N SER A 43 19.38 -14.13 37.85
CA SER A 43 19.23 -14.51 39.26
C SER A 43 20.35 -13.99 40.15
N ASN A 44 21.53 -13.75 39.58
CA ASN A 44 22.71 -13.25 40.31
C ASN A 44 22.71 -11.72 40.47
N ILE A 45 21.80 -11.01 39.81
CA ILE A 45 21.61 -9.56 39.95
C ILE A 45 20.51 -9.34 41.00
N ARG A 46 20.81 -9.66 42.26
CA ARG A 46 20.03 -9.22 43.42
C ARG A 46 20.90 -8.30 44.26
N SER A 47 21.15 -7.10 43.76
CA SER A 47 21.65 -6.00 44.59
C SER A 47 20.51 -5.54 45.50
N SER A 48 20.77 -5.45 46.80
CA SER A 48 19.84 -5.10 47.88
C SER A 48 19.48 -3.63 47.98
N GLU A 49 19.86 -2.80 47.00
CA GLU A 49 19.54 -1.38 47.00
C GLU A 49 18.41 -1.09 46.02
N PRO A 50 17.40 -0.28 46.42
CA PRO A 50 16.46 0.26 45.46
C PRO A 50 17.27 1.13 44.49
N LEU A 51 17.46 0.63 43.27
CA LEU A 51 17.98 1.43 42.16
C LEU A 51 16.99 2.57 41.90
N VAL A 52 17.17 3.69 42.60
CA VAL A 52 16.57 4.97 42.21
C VAL A 52 17.19 5.30 40.86
N ARG A 53 16.45 4.99 39.79
CA ARG A 53 16.87 5.30 38.43
C ARG A 53 16.76 6.81 38.22
N ASN A 54 17.81 7.53 38.59
CA ASN A 54 18.01 8.90 38.11
C ASN A 54 18.30 8.92 36.60
N ASP A 55 18.52 7.75 35.99
CA ASP A 55 18.66 7.55 34.54
C ASP A 55 17.31 7.36 33.83
N VAL A 56 16.27 8.08 34.24
CA VAL A 56 15.23 8.44 33.25
C VAL A 56 15.90 9.46 32.34
N HIS A 57 16.82 8.99 31.49
CA HIS A 57 17.14 9.72 30.27
C HIS A 57 15.78 10.02 29.66
N LEU A 58 15.40 11.30 29.65
CA LEU A 58 14.31 11.82 28.87
C LEU A 58 14.52 11.21 27.49
N VAL A 59 13.77 10.15 27.18
CA VAL A 59 13.90 9.45 25.90
C VAL A 59 13.56 10.54 24.90
N GLN A 60 14.59 11.08 24.25
CA GLN A 60 14.44 12.27 23.44
C GLN A 60 13.26 12.00 22.49
N ASN A 61 12.27 12.88 22.52
CA ASN A 61 10.99 12.72 21.83
C ASN A 61 11.15 12.39 20.32
N LYS A 62 12.35 12.63 19.76
CA LYS A 62 12.77 12.21 18.41
C LYS A 62 12.55 10.72 18.08
N THR A 63 12.56 9.81 19.07
CA THR A 63 12.27 8.39 18.80
C THR A 63 10.80 8.11 18.48
N PHE A 64 9.87 8.94 19.01
CA PHE A 64 8.45 8.85 18.67
C PHE A 64 8.21 9.23 17.20
N ASP A 65 8.96 10.19 16.66
CA ASP A 65 8.78 10.65 15.28
C ASP A 65 9.13 9.58 14.25
N LEU A 66 10.22 8.83 14.44
CA LEU A 66 10.56 7.71 13.55
C LEU A 66 9.50 6.60 13.59
N ARG A 67 8.96 6.30 14.79
CA ARG A 67 7.89 5.33 14.97
C ARG A 67 6.59 5.82 14.33
N LYS A 68 6.29 7.11 14.41
CA LYS A 68 5.12 7.77 13.82
C LYS A 68 5.20 7.77 12.29
N ASN A 69 6.35 8.13 11.72
CA ASN A 69 6.58 8.14 10.26
C ASN A 69 6.49 6.73 9.67
N TYR A 70 7.12 5.74 10.33
CA TYR A 70 7.00 4.34 9.92
C TYR A 70 5.55 3.84 10.00
N LYS A 71 4.83 4.15 11.09
CA LYS A 71 3.42 3.78 11.25
C LYS A 71 2.56 4.40 10.15
N LYS A 72 2.74 5.69 9.87
CA LYS A 72 2.02 6.41 8.81
C LYS A 72 2.27 5.75 7.44
N ALA A 73 3.54 5.52 7.09
CA ALA A 73 3.91 4.89 5.83
C ALA A 73 3.37 3.44 5.69
N LEU A 74 3.37 2.68 6.79
CA LEU A 74 2.77 1.35 6.83
C LEU A 74 1.25 1.39 6.63
N GLN A 75 0.56 2.31 7.31
CA GLN A 75 -0.89 2.50 7.17
C GLN A 75 -1.26 2.91 5.75
N SER A 76 -0.56 3.90 5.19
CA SER A 76 -0.66 4.30 3.78
C SER A 76 -0.53 3.10 2.85
N LYS A 77 0.55 2.31 2.99
CA LYS A 77 0.75 1.09 2.19
C LYS A 77 -0.37 0.05 2.36
N GLN A 78 -0.89 -0.13 3.56
CA GLN A 78 -1.99 -1.07 3.81
C GLN A 78 -3.30 -0.59 3.20
N GLN A 79 -3.62 0.70 3.33
CA GLN A 79 -4.77 1.32 2.72
C GLN A 79 -4.71 1.23 1.19
N THR A 80 -3.55 1.46 0.59
CA THR A 80 -3.37 1.29 -0.87
C THR A 80 -3.61 -0.12 -1.31
N SER A 81 -3.02 -1.08 -0.59
CA SER A 81 -3.21 -2.50 -0.87
C SER A 81 -4.67 -2.91 -0.72
N ALA A 82 -5.40 -2.36 0.26
CA ALA A 82 -6.79 -2.68 0.53
C ALA A 82 -7.73 -2.10 -0.53
N PHE A 83 -7.60 -0.80 -0.83
CA PHE A 83 -8.39 -0.13 -1.88
C PHE A 83 -8.17 -0.79 -3.24
N LEU A 84 -6.91 -1.10 -3.56
CA LEU A 84 -6.57 -1.70 -4.84
C LEU A 84 -6.86 -3.22 -4.84
N SER A 85 -7.18 -3.82 -3.69
CA SER A 85 -7.59 -5.21 -3.34
C SER A 85 -6.89 -6.40 -4.03
N THR A 86 -6.02 -6.15 -5.01
CA THR A 86 -5.38 -7.12 -5.90
C THR A 86 -3.86 -7.07 -5.80
N PHE A 87 -3.31 -6.01 -5.20
CA PHE A 87 -1.87 -5.90 -5.09
C PHE A 87 -1.34 -6.81 -3.98
N ASN A 88 -0.75 -7.92 -4.40
CA ASN A 88 0.20 -8.62 -3.56
C ASN A 88 1.34 -7.65 -3.17
N LYS A 89 2.04 -7.92 -2.07
CA LYS A 89 3.16 -7.10 -1.58
C LYS A 89 4.21 -6.83 -2.67
N ASN A 90 4.39 -7.79 -3.57
CA ASN A 90 5.32 -7.70 -4.70
C ASN A 90 4.84 -6.71 -5.76
N HIS A 91 3.53 -6.67 -6.07
CA HIS A 91 2.99 -5.72 -7.03
C HIS A 91 3.05 -4.29 -6.50
N VAL A 92 2.71 -4.07 -5.22
CA VAL A 92 2.88 -2.74 -4.58
C VAL A 92 4.33 -2.28 -4.67
N ARG A 93 5.30 -3.17 -4.38
CA ARG A 93 6.73 -2.87 -4.52
C ARG A 93 7.15 -2.55 -5.95
N LYS A 94 6.58 -3.24 -6.94
CA LYS A 94 6.89 -3.01 -8.36
C LYS A 94 6.40 -1.64 -8.83
N ILE A 95 5.17 -1.28 -8.46
CA ILE A 95 4.56 0.01 -8.81
C ILE A 95 5.26 1.15 -8.10
N PHE A 96 5.44 1.05 -6.78
CA PHE A 96 6.11 2.05 -5.96
C PHE A 96 7.60 1.77 -5.82
N SER A 97 8.24 1.35 -6.92
CA SER A 97 9.69 1.12 -6.89
C SER A 97 10.41 2.45 -6.69
N PRO A 98 11.53 2.49 -5.94
CA PRO A 98 12.23 3.75 -5.65
C PRO A 98 12.75 4.43 -6.92
N LYS A 99 12.95 3.66 -7.99
CA LYS A 99 13.36 4.14 -9.32
C LYS A 99 12.22 4.85 -10.05
N LEU A 100 10.97 4.51 -9.78
CA LEU A 100 9.81 5.12 -10.39
C LEU A 100 9.43 6.43 -9.66
N GLY A 101 9.09 7.46 -10.42
CA GLY A 101 8.50 8.68 -9.87
C GLY A 101 7.09 8.41 -9.32
N VAL A 102 6.62 9.25 -8.39
CA VAL A 102 5.24 9.14 -7.85
C VAL A 102 4.22 9.30 -8.96
N LYS A 103 4.46 10.23 -9.91
CA LYS A 103 3.63 10.43 -11.11
C LYS A 103 3.47 9.15 -11.94
N ALA A 104 4.59 8.48 -12.25
CA ALA A 104 4.57 7.23 -13.00
C ALA A 104 3.90 6.08 -12.23
N ALA A 105 3.96 6.07 -10.89
CA ALA A 105 3.21 5.13 -10.08
C ALA A 105 1.69 5.40 -10.15
N CYS A 106 1.27 6.67 -10.09
CA CYS A 106 -0.13 7.06 -10.31
C CYS A 106 -0.63 6.65 -11.69
N ASP A 107 0.14 6.97 -12.75
CA ASP A 107 -0.20 6.55 -14.11
C ASP A 107 -0.37 5.04 -14.19
N SER A 108 0.54 4.29 -13.57
CA SER A 108 0.47 2.84 -13.60
C SER A 108 -0.79 2.30 -12.93
N ILE A 109 -1.35 3.01 -11.94
CA ILE A 109 -2.57 2.62 -11.23
C ILE A 109 -3.80 3.04 -12.04
N GLU A 110 -3.89 4.30 -12.48
CA GLU A 110 -5.04 4.80 -13.24
C GLU A 110 -5.21 4.12 -14.60
N MET A 111 -4.11 3.80 -15.29
CA MET A 111 -4.15 3.18 -16.61
C MET A 111 -4.48 1.68 -16.57
N ARG A 112 -4.78 1.11 -15.40
CA ARG A 112 -5.27 -0.26 -15.32
C ARG A 112 -6.70 -0.34 -15.85
N LEU A 113 -7.00 -1.45 -16.52
CA LEU A 113 -8.33 -1.70 -17.07
C LEU A 113 -9.45 -1.59 -16.02
N ASP A 114 -9.23 -2.12 -14.80
CA ASP A 114 -10.24 -2.03 -13.72
C ASP A 114 -10.47 -0.60 -13.22
N MET A 115 -9.45 0.25 -13.24
CA MET A 115 -9.57 1.67 -12.88
C MET A 115 -10.24 2.48 -13.97
N VAL A 116 -9.87 2.28 -15.24
CA VAL A 116 -10.49 3.02 -16.36
C VAL A 116 -12.00 2.75 -16.43
N LEU A 117 -12.45 1.53 -16.15
CA LEU A 117 -13.88 1.20 -16.07
C LEU A 117 -14.60 1.90 -14.91
N LEU A 118 -13.91 2.09 -13.78
CA LEU A 118 -14.46 2.86 -12.66
C LEU A 118 -14.52 4.36 -13.00
N ARG A 119 -13.45 4.90 -13.58
CA ARG A 119 -13.29 6.33 -13.89
C ARG A 119 -14.17 6.82 -15.03
N SER A 120 -14.55 5.92 -15.93
CA SER A 120 -15.53 6.17 -17.00
C SER A 120 -16.98 6.13 -16.52
N ASN A 121 -17.22 5.79 -15.25
CA ASN A 121 -18.54 5.53 -14.69
C ASN A 121 -19.32 4.40 -15.37
N LEU A 122 -18.64 3.58 -16.19
CA LEU A 122 -19.20 2.33 -16.71
C LEU A 122 -19.29 1.25 -15.64
N SER A 123 -18.84 1.50 -14.41
CA SER A 123 -19.03 0.60 -13.28
C SER A 123 -19.13 1.42 -12.01
N LYS A 124 -20.03 1.03 -11.10
CA LYS A 124 -20.24 1.75 -9.84
C LYS A 124 -19.14 1.46 -8.82
N THR A 125 -18.62 0.24 -8.83
CA THR A 125 -17.63 -0.24 -7.86
C THR A 125 -16.47 -0.96 -8.55
N LEU A 126 -15.30 -0.93 -7.92
CA LEU A 126 -14.14 -1.71 -8.39
C LEU A 126 -14.43 -3.21 -8.48
N HIS A 127 -15.25 -3.74 -7.57
CA HIS A 127 -15.65 -5.14 -7.60
C HIS A 127 -16.48 -5.47 -8.85
N GLN A 128 -17.42 -4.59 -9.20
CA GLN A 128 -18.22 -4.73 -10.42
C GLN A 128 -17.33 -4.67 -11.67
N ALA A 129 -16.43 -3.69 -11.78
CA ALA A 129 -15.49 -3.57 -12.88
C ALA A 129 -14.69 -4.87 -13.09
N ARG A 130 -14.18 -5.43 -11.98
CA ARG A 130 -13.39 -6.66 -11.99
C ARG A 130 -14.20 -7.88 -12.36
N TRP A 131 -15.43 -7.99 -11.87
CA TRP A 131 -16.33 -9.06 -12.24
C TRP A 131 -16.60 -9.03 -13.76
N CYS A 132 -16.87 -7.84 -14.33
CA CYS A 132 -17.05 -7.66 -15.77
C CYS A 132 -15.82 -8.07 -16.59
N ILE A 133 -14.61 -7.75 -16.11
CA ILE A 133 -13.35 -8.17 -16.76
C ILE A 133 -13.20 -9.70 -16.66
N ALA A 134 -13.39 -10.26 -15.46
CA ALA A 134 -13.20 -11.68 -15.20
C ALA A 134 -14.21 -12.56 -15.96
N SER A 135 -15.46 -12.10 -16.12
CA SER A 135 -16.48 -12.78 -16.93
C SER A 135 -16.20 -12.69 -18.44
N GLY A 136 -15.32 -11.77 -18.87
CA GLY A 136 -14.95 -11.58 -20.27
C GLY A 136 -15.92 -10.69 -21.05
N PHE A 137 -16.66 -9.82 -20.39
CA PHE A 137 -17.51 -8.83 -21.06
C PHE A 137 -16.74 -7.62 -21.58
N VAL A 138 -15.45 -7.52 -21.27
CA VAL A 138 -14.61 -6.38 -21.64
C VAL A 138 -13.66 -6.77 -22.77
N SER A 139 -13.61 -5.92 -23.79
CA SER A 139 -12.68 -6.04 -24.91
C SER A 139 -11.86 -4.76 -25.06
N VAL A 140 -10.58 -4.91 -25.40
CA VAL A 140 -9.67 -3.82 -25.72
C VAL A 140 -9.27 -3.98 -27.18
N ASN A 141 -9.51 -2.96 -28.00
CA ASN A 141 -9.26 -3.00 -29.45
C ASN A 141 -9.86 -4.25 -30.12
N LYS A 142 -11.11 -4.59 -29.75
CA LYS A 142 -11.87 -5.79 -30.18
C LYS A 142 -11.34 -7.14 -29.67
N ILE A 143 -10.27 -7.16 -28.87
CA ILE A 143 -9.71 -8.38 -28.26
C ILE A 143 -10.25 -8.53 -26.84
N GLY A 144 -10.87 -9.68 -26.53
CA GLY A 144 -11.38 -9.95 -25.18
C GLY A 144 -10.26 -10.07 -24.15
N VAL A 145 -10.29 -9.24 -23.11
CA VAL A 145 -9.26 -9.22 -22.06
C VAL A 145 -9.86 -9.62 -20.72
N ARG A 146 -9.33 -10.71 -20.14
CA ARG A 146 -9.73 -11.20 -18.80
C ARG A 146 -8.76 -10.82 -17.68
N THR A 147 -7.66 -10.17 -18.01
CA THR A 147 -6.61 -9.81 -17.05
C THR A 147 -6.92 -8.48 -16.37
N LEU A 148 -7.17 -8.50 -15.06
CA LEU A 148 -7.45 -7.28 -14.28
C LEU A 148 -6.28 -6.29 -14.28
N SER A 149 -5.04 -6.80 -14.28
CA SER A 149 -3.81 -6.00 -14.30
C SER A 149 -3.39 -5.59 -15.70
N TYR A 150 -4.31 -5.61 -16.67
CA TYR A 150 -4.02 -5.16 -18.03
C TYR A 150 -3.77 -3.65 -18.02
N GLN A 151 -2.65 -3.25 -18.62
CA GLN A 151 -2.23 -1.86 -18.69
C GLN A 151 -2.66 -1.28 -20.03
N LEU A 152 -3.58 -0.31 -19.99
CA LEU A 152 -4.01 0.40 -21.18
C LEU A 152 -2.94 1.40 -21.63
N LYS A 153 -2.94 1.69 -22.92
CA LYS A 153 -2.15 2.74 -23.55
C LYS A 153 -3.09 3.85 -24.02
N VAL A 154 -2.48 5.01 -24.30
CA VAL A 154 -3.18 6.12 -24.93
C VAL A 154 -3.59 5.68 -26.34
N GLY A 155 -4.84 5.96 -26.72
CA GLY A 155 -5.46 5.56 -27.97
C GLY A 155 -6.16 4.19 -27.93
N ASP A 156 -6.08 3.44 -26.82
CA ASP A 156 -6.79 2.16 -26.72
C ASP A 156 -8.30 2.39 -26.59
N LEU A 157 -9.06 1.59 -27.35
CA LEU A 157 -10.53 1.55 -27.32
C LEU A 157 -10.98 0.38 -26.44
N VAL A 158 -11.65 0.68 -25.34
CA VAL A 158 -12.29 -0.30 -24.45
C VAL A 158 -13.77 -0.38 -24.76
N GLN A 159 -14.31 -1.58 -24.97
CA GLN A 159 -15.72 -1.81 -25.22
C GLN A 159 -16.28 -2.88 -24.28
N ILE A 160 -17.49 -2.63 -23.77
CA ILE A 160 -18.22 -3.57 -22.92
C ILE A 160 -19.34 -4.21 -23.75
N SER A 161 -19.33 -5.54 -23.85
CA SER A 161 -20.32 -6.33 -24.60
C SER A 161 -21.55 -6.72 -23.76
N TYR A 162 -21.70 -6.16 -22.57
CA TYR A 162 -22.75 -6.50 -21.62
C TYR A 162 -24.10 -5.92 -22.03
N ARG A 163 -25.13 -6.77 -22.15
CA ARG A 163 -26.46 -6.40 -22.65
C ARG A 163 -27.34 -5.66 -21.63
N GLU A 164 -27.09 -5.81 -20.34
CA GLU A 164 -27.92 -5.16 -19.31
C GLU A 164 -27.44 -3.73 -19.06
N LYS A 165 -27.98 -2.79 -19.86
CA LYS A 165 -27.80 -1.35 -19.65
C LYS A 165 -28.30 -0.86 -18.28
N ARG A 166 -29.27 -1.56 -17.70
CA ARG A 166 -29.92 -1.21 -16.42
C ARG A 166 -28.95 -1.10 -15.23
N VAL A 167 -27.88 -1.90 -15.21
CA VAL A 167 -26.88 -1.83 -14.12
C VAL A 167 -26.06 -0.53 -14.19
N PHE A 168 -26.01 0.10 -15.36
CA PHE A 168 -25.25 1.33 -15.63
C PHE A 168 -26.12 2.60 -15.59
N GLU A 169 -27.43 2.50 -15.83
CA GLU A 169 -28.35 3.66 -15.82
C GLU A 169 -28.45 4.36 -14.45
N GLU A 170 -28.18 3.63 -13.37
CA GLU A 170 -28.17 4.18 -12.01
C GLU A 170 -26.84 4.86 -11.61
N SER A 171 -25.84 4.95 -12.51
CA SER A 171 -24.59 5.65 -12.19
C SER A 171 -24.82 7.17 -12.19
N VAL A 172 -24.96 7.69 -10.98
CA VAL A 172 -25.02 9.12 -10.62
C VAL A 172 -24.07 9.99 -11.46
N PHE A 173 -24.59 11.13 -11.92
CA PHE A 173 -24.01 12.22 -12.72
C PHE A 173 -22.62 12.75 -12.27
N ASN A 174 -21.61 11.89 -12.18
CA ASN A 174 -20.23 12.34 -12.11
C ASN A 174 -19.71 12.48 -13.54
N LEU A 175 -19.08 13.60 -13.85
CA LEU A 175 -18.36 13.71 -15.11
C LEU A 175 -17.24 12.65 -15.12
N PRO A 176 -17.03 11.94 -16.25
CA PRO A 176 -15.88 11.07 -16.38
C PRO A 176 -14.60 11.88 -16.24
N SER A 177 -13.50 11.20 -15.90
CA SER A 177 -12.21 11.87 -15.76
C SER A 177 -11.72 12.43 -17.10
N ASP A 178 -11.19 13.65 -17.14
CA ASP A 178 -10.94 14.38 -18.41
C ASP A 178 -9.96 13.72 -19.39
N TYR A 179 -9.20 12.70 -18.97
CA TYR A 179 -8.30 11.94 -19.86
C TYR A 179 -9.01 10.78 -20.59
N LEU A 180 -10.31 10.63 -20.37
CA LEU A 180 -11.16 9.59 -20.95
C LEU A 180 -12.29 10.21 -21.76
N GLU A 181 -12.48 9.71 -22.96
CA GLU A 181 -13.69 9.96 -23.76
C GLU A 181 -14.61 8.76 -23.63
N VAL A 182 -15.85 9.00 -23.18
CA VAL A 182 -16.81 7.93 -22.91
C VAL A 182 -18.05 8.13 -23.77
N ASN A 183 -18.43 7.08 -24.49
CA ASN A 183 -19.71 7.00 -25.17
C ASN A 183 -20.60 6.00 -24.42
N TYR A 184 -21.58 6.53 -23.70
CA TYR A 184 -22.51 5.74 -22.88
C TYR A 184 -23.53 4.95 -23.72
N ASN A 185 -23.83 5.38 -24.94
CA ASN A 185 -24.79 4.68 -25.81
C ASN A 185 -24.22 3.34 -26.28
N THR A 186 -22.93 3.33 -26.63
CA THR A 186 -22.19 2.15 -27.11
C THR A 186 -21.40 1.45 -26.02
N LEU A 187 -21.38 1.99 -24.79
CA LEU A 187 -20.57 1.50 -23.66
C LEU A 187 -19.08 1.34 -24.04
N SER A 188 -18.55 2.37 -24.71
CA SER A 188 -17.16 2.40 -25.18
C SER A 188 -16.39 3.56 -24.57
N VAL A 189 -15.12 3.33 -24.26
CA VAL A 189 -14.20 4.31 -23.68
C VAL A 189 -12.94 4.38 -24.54
N ILE A 190 -12.49 5.59 -24.83
CA ILE A 190 -11.20 5.85 -25.46
C ILE A 190 -10.31 6.53 -24.43
N VAL A 191 -9.08 6.04 -24.29
CA VAL A 191 -8.06 6.72 -23.50
C VAL A 191 -7.44 7.82 -24.37
N VAL A 192 -7.75 9.08 -24.07
CA VAL A 192 -7.23 10.22 -24.84
C VAL A 192 -5.83 10.59 -24.40
N ASP A 193 -5.57 10.55 -23.09
CA ASP A 193 -4.33 11.09 -22.54
C ASP A 193 -3.86 10.36 -21.28
N LYS A 194 -2.62 10.64 -20.86
CA LYS A 194 -2.11 10.13 -19.58
C LYS A 194 -2.48 11.05 -18.43
N PRO A 195 -2.81 10.52 -17.24
CA PRO A 195 -3.13 11.36 -16.10
C PRO A 195 -1.91 12.20 -15.63
N SER A 196 -0.67 11.76 -15.84
CA SER A 196 0.54 12.55 -15.56
C SER A 196 0.75 13.79 -16.42
N SER A 197 0.02 13.92 -17.55
CA SER A 197 0.02 15.16 -18.34
C SER A 197 -0.52 16.35 -17.53
N LYS A 198 -1.31 16.06 -16.49
CA LYS A 198 -1.94 17.06 -15.62
C LYS A 198 -1.03 17.57 -14.51
N ASN A 199 -1.37 18.78 -14.02
CA ASN A 199 -0.73 19.39 -12.86
C ASN A 199 -0.89 18.52 -11.60
N GLU A 200 0.11 18.50 -10.72
CA GLU A 200 0.10 17.69 -9.47
C GLU A 200 -1.13 17.92 -8.58
N LYS A 201 -1.67 19.15 -8.60
CA LYS A 201 -2.89 19.53 -7.88
C LYS A 201 -4.13 18.80 -8.40
N GLU A 202 -4.19 18.45 -9.68
CA GLU A 202 -5.32 17.73 -10.27
C GLU A 202 -5.24 16.23 -9.98
N LEU A 203 -4.03 15.67 -9.95
CA LEU A 203 -3.80 14.30 -9.48
C LEU A 203 -4.29 14.10 -8.04
N SER A 204 -4.14 15.11 -7.17
CA SER A 204 -4.69 15.04 -5.80
C SER A 204 -6.22 15.02 -5.74
N LYS A 205 -6.92 15.59 -6.73
CA LYS A 205 -8.39 15.55 -6.81
C LYS A 205 -8.88 14.15 -7.20
N LEU A 206 -8.17 13.46 -8.10
CA LEU A 206 -8.48 12.09 -8.51
C LEU A 206 -8.42 11.10 -7.34
N TYR A 207 -7.55 11.37 -6.36
CA TYR A 207 -7.35 10.58 -5.16
C TYR A 207 -7.64 11.41 -3.90
N SER A 208 -8.92 11.74 -3.67
CA SER A 208 -9.38 12.45 -2.46
C SER A 208 -8.87 11.79 -1.16
N PHE A 209 -8.73 10.47 -1.16
CA PHE A 209 -7.98 9.72 -0.13
C PHE A 209 -6.50 9.68 -0.54
N PHE A 210 -5.75 10.71 -0.16
CA PHE A 210 -4.31 10.77 -0.46
C PHE A 210 -3.60 9.57 0.17
N PHE A 211 -3.14 8.64 -0.67
CA PHE A 211 -2.51 7.40 -0.24
C PHE A 211 -1.17 7.56 0.50
N GLY A 212 -0.70 8.79 0.72
CA GLY A 212 0.67 9.02 1.19
C GLY A 212 1.66 8.35 0.24
N LEU A 213 1.52 8.57 -1.09
CA LEU A 213 2.33 7.89 -2.10
C LEU A 213 3.84 8.11 -1.89
N GLU A 214 4.20 9.32 -1.45
CA GLU A 214 5.55 9.68 -1.01
C GLU A 214 6.00 8.80 0.18
N ASP A 215 5.12 8.61 1.16
CA ASP A 215 5.39 7.80 2.36
C ASP A 215 5.61 6.33 1.98
N ILE A 216 4.86 5.80 1.01
CA ILE A 216 5.03 4.43 0.48
C ILE A 216 6.36 4.28 -0.26
N LYS A 217 6.72 5.26 -1.09
CA LYS A 217 7.99 5.26 -1.81
C LYS A 217 9.16 5.26 -0.83
N ASN A 218 9.09 6.12 0.18
CA ASN A 218 10.07 6.18 1.26
C ASN A 218 10.15 4.86 2.03
N PHE A 219 9.00 4.22 2.32
CA PHE A 219 8.96 2.89 2.94
C PHE A 219 9.71 1.83 2.13
N ASN A 220 9.53 1.80 0.81
CA ASN A 220 10.20 0.84 -0.08
C ASN A 220 11.70 1.13 -0.26
N LYS A 221 12.16 2.39 -0.12
CA LYS A 221 13.59 2.72 -0.13
C LYS A 221 14.32 2.14 1.09
N THR A 222 13.63 2.06 2.23
CA THR A 222 14.21 1.60 3.49
C THR A 222 14.25 0.07 3.69
N ASN A 223 13.44 -0.70 2.93
CA ASN A 223 13.20 -2.14 3.16
C ASN A 223 13.39 -3.00 1.91
#